data_AF-A0A8A1MAL6-F1
#
_entry.id   AF-A0A8A1MAL6-F1
#
_cell.length_a   1.000
_cell.length_b   1.000
_cell.length_c   1.000
_cell.angle_alpha   90.00
_cell.angle_beta   90.00
_cell.angle_gamma   90.00
#
_symmetry.space_group_name_H-M   'P 1'
#
loop_
_entity.id
_entity.type
_entity.pdbx_description
1 polymer ?
#
loop_
_entity_poly.entity_id
_entity_poly.type
_entity_poly.pdbx_seq_one_letter_code
_entity_poly.pdbx_strand_id
1 'polypeptide(L)'
;MAPKSAKKESSTKKYTPQQASNPNSNHGNNNNNSSSNNPPNWPDLKPLVPASDLHLETLLDDQIPIIRNLFTATLCKTYVSFLSTLPLVTTPGRPKKDEAVRVNDRFQMHDSAFAER
;
A
#
# COMPACT_ATOMS: atom_id res chain seq x y z
N MET A 1 68.98 -22.55 -11.60
CA MET A 1 68.68 -24.01 -11.50
C MET A 1 67.36 -24.18 -10.78
N ALA A 2 66.40 -24.83 -11.43
CA ALA A 2 65.16 -25.32 -10.82
C ALA A 2 65.46 -26.58 -9.97
N PRO A 3 64.48 -27.01 -9.15
CA PRO A 3 63.78 -28.22 -9.57
C PRO A 3 62.24 -28.09 -9.55
N LYS A 4 61.66 -28.76 -10.55
CA LYS A 4 60.23 -29.09 -10.77
C LYS A 4 59.84 -30.22 -9.79
N SER A 5 58.68 -30.26 -9.15
CA SER A 5 57.37 -30.82 -9.58
C SER A 5 56.60 -31.06 -8.26
N ALA A 6 55.28 -30.97 -8.09
CA ALA A 6 54.25 -31.68 -8.83
C ALA A 6 52.87 -31.04 -8.64
N LYS A 7 52.08 -31.09 -9.72
CA LYS A 7 50.64 -30.81 -9.81
C LYS A 7 49.84 -31.57 -8.75
N LYS A 8 48.98 -30.86 -8.02
CA LYS A 8 47.73 -31.44 -7.50
C LYS A 8 46.57 -30.61 -8.04
N GLU A 9 46.05 -31.12 -9.15
CA GLU A 9 44.81 -30.73 -9.78
C GLU A 9 43.68 -30.91 -8.75
N SER A 10 43.01 -29.82 -8.41
CA SER A 10 41.79 -29.86 -7.61
C SER A 10 40.76 -28.96 -8.27
N SER A 11 40.02 -29.61 -9.17
CA SER A 11 38.61 -29.43 -9.47
C SER A 11 38.03 -28.03 -9.24
N THR A 12 37.83 -27.31 -10.35
CA THR A 12 36.84 -26.23 -10.48
C THR A 12 35.51 -26.67 -9.86
N LYS A 13 35.15 -26.09 -8.70
CA LYS A 13 33.80 -26.18 -8.16
C LYS A 13 32.87 -25.40 -9.09
N LYS A 14 32.11 -26.15 -9.88
CA LYS A 14 30.90 -25.68 -10.57
C LYS A 14 29.99 -25.02 -9.52
N TYR A 15 29.53 -23.81 -9.80
CA TYR A 15 28.44 -23.20 -9.05
C TYR A 15 27.17 -24.03 -9.28
N THR A 16 26.74 -24.72 -8.23
CA THR A 16 25.41 -25.31 -8.12
C THR A 16 24.66 -24.47 -7.09
N PRO A 17 23.50 -23.86 -7.40
CA PRO A 17 22.70 -23.17 -6.40
C PRO A 17 22.08 -24.23 -5.47
N GLN A 18 22.66 -24.39 -4.28
CA GLN A 18 22.04 -25.15 -3.20
C GLN A 18 21.20 -24.20 -2.35
N GLN A 19 19.89 -24.42 -2.41
CA GLN A 19 18.91 -23.94 -1.45
C GLN A 19 19.36 -24.29 -0.03
N ALA A 20 19.46 -23.29 0.84
CA ALA A 20 19.58 -23.46 2.27
C ALA A 20 18.52 -22.62 2.98
N SER A 21 17.79 -23.32 3.84
CA SER A 21 16.60 -22.96 4.60
C SER A 21 16.89 -22.11 5.86
N ASN A 22 16.18 -20.97 5.98
CA ASN A 22 15.55 -20.29 7.15
C ASN A 22 16.28 -20.18 8.53
N PRO A 23 16.11 -19.04 9.26
CA PRO A 23 14.85 -18.77 9.96
C PRO A 23 14.33 -17.31 9.98
N ASN A 24 13.04 -17.19 9.65
CA ASN A 24 12.01 -16.38 10.30
C ASN A 24 12.36 -14.95 10.80
N SER A 25 12.23 -13.95 9.92
CA SER A 25 11.93 -12.58 10.36
C SER A 25 10.41 -12.41 10.42
N ASN A 26 9.88 -12.37 11.65
CA ASN A 26 8.48 -12.11 11.99
C ASN A 26 7.92 -10.92 11.20
N HIS A 27 7.19 -11.20 10.12
CA HIS A 27 6.09 -10.32 9.71
C HIS A 27 5.05 -10.41 10.82
N GLY A 28 4.84 -9.31 11.54
CA GLY A 28 3.80 -9.19 12.55
C GLY A 28 2.43 -9.42 11.91
N ASN A 29 1.98 -10.67 11.96
CA ASN A 29 0.59 -11.06 11.84
C ASN A 29 -0.13 -10.46 13.05
N ASN A 30 -0.75 -9.29 12.88
CA ASN A 30 -1.66 -8.75 13.88
C ASN A 30 -3.07 -8.74 13.30
N ASN A 31 -3.76 -9.82 13.64
CA ASN A 31 -5.20 -9.94 13.85
C ASN A 31 -6.10 -9.63 12.66
N ASN A 32 -6.43 -10.72 11.95
CA ASN A 32 -7.74 -10.96 11.37
C ASN A 32 -8.83 -10.66 12.40
N ASN A 33 -9.31 -9.42 12.44
CA ASN A 33 -10.66 -9.15 12.90
C ASN A 33 -11.50 -9.01 11.64
N SER A 34 -11.85 -10.16 11.05
CA SER A 34 -12.75 -10.26 9.92
C SER A 34 -14.16 -9.89 10.40
N SER A 35 -14.40 -8.58 10.57
CA SER A 35 -15.74 -8.02 10.51
C SER A 35 -16.30 -8.41 9.15
N SER A 36 -17.26 -9.33 9.13
CA SER A 36 -18.07 -9.79 7.99
C SER A 36 -17.53 -9.41 6.60
N ASN A 37 -17.02 -10.41 5.86
CA ASN A 37 -16.38 -10.32 4.54
C ASN A 37 -17.23 -9.73 3.39
N ASN A 38 -18.35 -9.07 3.69
CA ASN A 38 -19.18 -8.40 2.71
C ASN A 38 -18.69 -6.97 2.53
N PRO A 39 -18.50 -6.51 1.28
CA PRO A 39 -18.24 -5.11 1.01
C PRO A 39 -19.32 -4.23 1.64
N PRO A 40 -18.97 -3.06 2.19
CA PRO A 40 -19.97 -2.12 2.66
C PRO A 40 -20.76 -1.58 1.47
N ASN A 41 -21.97 -1.10 1.76
CA ASN A 41 -22.81 -0.52 0.74
C ASN A 41 -22.32 0.89 0.37
N TRP A 42 -21.36 0.97 -0.57
CA TRP A 42 -20.80 2.23 -1.05
C TRP A 42 -21.89 3.15 -1.62
N PRO A 43 -21.94 4.43 -1.21
CA PRO A 43 -22.83 5.39 -1.85
C PRO A 43 -22.47 5.59 -3.33
N ASP A 44 -23.45 5.89 -4.18
CA ASP A 44 -23.17 6.15 -5.59
C ASP A 44 -22.26 7.38 -5.77
N LEU A 45 -21.30 7.31 -6.70
CA LEU A 45 -20.43 8.43 -7.09
C LEU A 45 -21.16 9.45 -8.00
N LYS A 46 -22.47 9.63 -7.83
CA LYS A 46 -23.29 10.49 -8.69
C LYS A 46 -24.14 11.46 -7.86
N PRO A 47 -24.41 12.68 -8.38
CA PRO A 47 -23.91 13.21 -9.66
C PRO A 47 -22.44 13.66 -9.57
N LEU A 48 -21.72 13.50 -10.68
CA LEU A 48 -20.37 14.05 -10.86
C LEU A 48 -20.44 15.51 -11.32
N VAL A 49 -19.35 16.24 -11.08
CA VAL A 49 -19.15 17.57 -11.66
C VAL A 49 -18.94 17.43 -13.17
N PRO A 50 -19.57 18.27 -14.02
CA PRO A 50 -19.35 18.24 -15.46
C PRO A 50 -17.86 18.40 -15.80
N ALA A 51 -17.38 17.63 -16.78
CA ALA A 51 -15.98 17.70 -17.20
C ALA A 51 -15.56 19.10 -17.70
N SER A 52 -16.51 19.89 -18.22
CA SER A 52 -16.30 21.29 -18.61
C SER A 52 -15.88 22.19 -17.46
N ASP A 53 -16.25 21.83 -16.23
CA ASP A 53 -16.07 22.63 -15.03
C ASP A 53 -14.84 22.15 -14.24
N LEU A 54 -14.15 21.10 -14.72
CA LEU A 54 -12.95 20.55 -14.13
C LEU A 54 -11.71 21.10 -14.84
N HIS A 55 -10.77 21.64 -14.06
CA HIS A 55 -9.52 22.16 -14.56
C HIS A 55 -8.35 21.70 -13.69
N LEU A 56 -7.21 21.52 -14.35
CA LEU A 56 -5.95 21.21 -13.68
C LEU A 56 -5.24 22.50 -13.30
N GLU A 57 -4.88 22.62 -12.03
CA GLU A 57 -4.03 23.69 -11.50
C GLU A 57 -2.70 23.08 -11.06
N THR A 58 -1.59 23.60 -11.58
CA THR A 58 -0.26 23.17 -11.15
C THR A 58 0.18 24.00 -9.95
N LEU A 59 0.37 23.37 -8.80
CA LEU A 59 0.93 24.02 -7.61
C LEU A 59 2.46 24.01 -7.63
N LEU A 60 3.05 22.93 -8.13
CA LEU A 60 4.48 22.78 -8.34
C LEU A 60 4.72 22.03 -9.64
N ASP A 61 5.47 22.67 -10.53
CA ASP A 61 5.74 22.15 -11.87
C ASP A 61 6.35 20.73 -11.79
N ASP A 62 5.87 19.88 -12.70
CA ASP A 62 6.22 18.46 -12.82
C ASP A 62 6.02 17.60 -11.56
N GLN A 63 5.29 18.10 -10.54
CA GLN A 63 5.15 17.41 -9.25
C GLN A 63 3.73 17.40 -8.71
N ILE A 64 3.04 18.54 -8.65
CA ILE A 64 1.77 18.67 -7.91
C ILE A 64 0.68 19.29 -8.78
N PRO A 65 -0.10 18.46 -9.49
CA PRO A 65 -1.35 18.88 -10.09
C PRO A 65 -2.51 18.82 -9.08
N ILE A 66 -3.45 19.76 -9.20
CA ILE A 66 -4.65 19.89 -8.36
C ILE A 66 -5.88 19.95 -9.27
N ILE A 67 -6.93 19.20 -8.91
CA ILE A 67 -8.26 19.35 -9.50
C ILE A 67 -9.18 19.84 -8.39
N ARG A 68 -9.60 21.10 -8.48
CA ARG A 68 -10.54 21.67 -7.50
C ARG A 68 -11.94 21.13 -7.76
N ASN A 69 -12.71 20.96 -6.68
CA ASN A 69 -14.11 20.58 -6.74
C ASN A 69 -14.38 19.29 -7.56
N LEU A 70 -13.51 18.28 -7.44
CA LEU A 70 -13.67 17.01 -8.16
C LEU A 70 -15.03 16.34 -7.86
N PHE A 71 -15.52 16.48 -6.63
CA PHE A 71 -16.83 16.01 -6.21
C PHE A 71 -17.74 17.17 -5.82
N THR A 72 -19.05 16.96 -6.03
CA THR A 72 -20.07 17.91 -5.58
C THR A 72 -20.10 17.99 -4.05
N ALA A 73 -20.53 19.13 -3.51
CA ALA A 73 -20.65 19.29 -2.06
C ALA A 73 -21.56 18.24 -1.40
N THR A 74 -22.61 17.81 -2.10
CA THR A 74 -23.51 16.73 -1.66
C THR A 74 -22.77 15.41 -1.59
N LEU A 75 -22.03 15.04 -2.64
CA LEU A 75 -21.26 13.80 -2.69
C LEU A 75 -20.21 13.74 -1.58
N CYS A 76 -19.49 14.85 -1.35
CA CYS A 76 -18.55 14.97 -0.23
C CYS A 76 -19.23 14.72 1.12
N LYS A 77 -20.39 15.33 1.38
CA LYS A 77 -21.12 15.13 2.65
C LYS A 77 -21.59 13.69 2.82
N THR A 78 -22.14 13.08 1.76
CA THR A 78 -22.58 11.68 1.76
C THR A 78 -21.41 10.75 2.09
N TYR A 79 -20.27 10.92 1.42
CA TYR A 79 -19.10 10.09 1.65
C TYR A 79 -18.46 10.32 3.02
N VAL A 80 -18.37 11.55 3.51
CA VAL A 80 -17.88 11.82 4.88
C VAL A 80 -18.77 11.13 5.91
N SER A 81 -20.10 11.25 5.78
CA SER A 81 -21.05 10.59 6.67
C SER A 81 -20.89 9.08 6.62
N PHE A 82 -20.84 8.48 5.41
CA PHE A 82 -20.68 7.05 5.24
C PHE A 82 -19.34 6.54 5.79
N LEU A 83 -18.22 7.17 5.43
CA LEU A 83 -16.87 6.75 5.85
C LEU A 83 -16.72 6.77 7.38
N SER A 84 -17.40 7.69 8.06
CA SER A 84 -17.41 7.74 9.53
C SER A 84 -18.09 6.54 10.20
N THR A 85 -18.89 5.77 9.46
CA THR A 85 -19.56 4.56 9.97
C THR A 85 -18.69 3.31 9.85
N LEU A 86 -17.59 3.38 9.10
CA LEU A 86 -16.74 2.22 8.84
C LEU A 86 -15.90 1.88 10.08
N PRO A 87 -15.51 0.60 10.25
CA PRO A 87 -14.69 0.18 11.38
C PRO A 87 -13.24 0.65 11.21
N LEU A 88 -12.99 1.93 11.49
CA LEU A 88 -11.66 2.52 11.37
C LEU A 88 -10.74 1.98 12.47
N VAL A 89 -9.49 1.67 12.10
CA VAL A 89 -8.44 1.19 12.98
C VAL A 89 -7.35 2.25 13.05
N THR A 90 -7.12 2.82 14.24
CA THR A 90 -5.99 3.73 14.46
C THR A 90 -4.69 2.97 14.21
N THR A 91 -3.79 3.55 13.41
CA THR A 91 -2.50 2.93 13.11
C THR A 91 -1.77 2.58 14.42
N PRO A 92 -1.51 1.30 14.72
CA PRO A 92 -0.90 0.93 15.98
C PRO A 92 0.58 1.24 15.93
N GLY A 93 1.10 1.97 16.93
CA GLY A 93 2.54 2.08 17.09
C GLY A 93 2.98 3.23 17.99
N ARG A 94 3.74 2.89 19.05
CA ARG A 94 4.71 3.84 19.59
C ARG A 94 5.77 4.02 18.50
N PRO A 95 6.04 5.26 18.04
CA PRO A 95 7.04 5.51 17.02
C PRO A 95 8.38 4.93 17.46
N LYS A 96 9.14 4.32 16.55
CA LYS A 96 10.54 3.98 16.85
C LYS A 96 11.35 5.28 16.90
N LYS A 97 12.53 5.19 17.52
CA LYS A 97 13.50 6.28 17.50
C LYS A 97 13.76 6.67 16.04
N ASP A 98 13.64 7.96 15.73
CA ASP A 98 13.82 8.54 14.40
C ASP A 98 12.75 8.15 13.35
N GLU A 99 11.63 7.53 13.74
CA GLU A 99 10.47 7.28 12.87
C GLU A 99 9.33 8.28 13.12
N ALA A 100 8.59 8.64 12.07
CA ALA A 100 7.44 9.52 12.16
C ALA A 100 6.27 8.85 12.91
N VAL A 101 5.64 9.61 13.81
CA VAL A 101 4.43 9.18 14.53
C VAL A 101 3.28 9.05 13.55
N ARG A 102 2.56 7.92 13.57
CA ARG A 102 1.35 7.69 12.76
C ARG A 102 0.16 7.54 13.69
N VAL A 103 -0.74 8.52 13.63
CA VAL A 103 -1.95 8.57 14.46
C VAL A 103 -3.23 8.54 13.63
N ASN A 104 -3.13 8.23 12.33
CA ASN A 104 -4.30 8.22 11.46
C ASN A 104 -5.12 6.94 11.66
N ASP A 105 -6.43 7.12 11.66
CA ASP A 105 -7.43 6.07 11.52
C ASP A 105 -7.45 5.57 10.08
N ARG A 106 -7.52 4.24 9.91
CA ARG A 106 -7.45 3.57 8.62
C ARG A 106 -8.55 2.54 8.48
N PHE A 107 -9.09 2.45 7.28
CA PHE A 107 -9.96 1.36 6.87
C PHE A 107 -9.41 0.75 5.60
N GLN A 108 -9.39 -0.58 5.54
CA GLN A 108 -8.82 -1.33 4.42
C GLN A 108 -9.73 -2.51 4.11
N MET A 109 -9.97 -2.73 2.83
CA MET A 109 -10.74 -3.83 2.30
C MET A 109 -10.23 -4.22 0.91
N HIS A 110 -10.66 -5.39 0.44
CA HIS A 110 -10.51 -5.77 -0.95
C HIS A 110 -11.91 -5.90 -1.58
N ASP A 111 -12.27 -4.97 -2.45
CA ASP A 111 -13.56 -4.94 -3.14
C ASP A 111 -13.34 -4.59 -4.61
N SER A 112 -13.23 -5.62 -5.46
CA SER A 112 -13.04 -5.44 -6.91
C SER A 112 -14.28 -4.86 -7.58
N ALA A 113 -15.48 -5.16 -7.07
CA ALA A 113 -16.74 -4.72 -7.67
C ALA A 113 -16.91 -3.21 -7.53
N PHE A 114 -16.40 -2.59 -6.46
CA PHE A 114 -16.37 -1.12 -6.35
C PHE A 114 -15.49 -0.47 -7.42
N ALA A 115 -14.36 -1.09 -7.79
CA ALA A 115 -13.43 -0.54 -8.78
C ALA A 115 -14.00 -0.52 -10.22
N GLU A 116 -15.02 -1.33 -10.50
CA GLU A 116 -15.68 -1.41 -11.80
C GLU A 116 -16.86 -0.42 -11.96
N ARG A 117 -17.21 0.35 -10.92
CA ARG A 117 -18.37 1.26 -10.91
C ARG A 117 -18.09 2.63 -11.53
#